data_AF-F9F4M1-F1
#
_entry.id   AF-F9F4M1-F1
#
_cell.length_a   1.000
_cell.length_b   1.000
_cell.length_c   1.000
_cell.angle_alpha   90.00
_cell.angle_beta   90.00
_cell.angle_gamma   90.00
#
_symmetry.space_group_name_H-M   'P 1'
#
loop_
_entity.id
_entity.type
_entity.pdbx_description
1 polymer ?
#
loop_
_entity_poly.entity_id
_entity_poly.type
_entity_poly.pdbx_seq_one_letter_code
_entity_poly.pdbx_strand_id
1 'polypeptide(L)'
;MPPSKPLPDCDGPKLECFLDDITTGDFKILGFLGAGCHSQVWKAEIYGEVYAIKIFSDLGAKEPSFIMSAFDKAPESEDDPEPLVANDELSQSTIDSLRLHATSFYNECRVFGRLKELDREYLAIKAYGYLKFDLDDARVQQYFLPFMQAEQATLARQGKTSPTTADMICSRFQHYDLKTPLMAIVKEWIPLRRHQTMPHVLTQKQMRSLPRLLRNLHELHKSGIVVRDLKMQQYLDGKLADFSFAWTIPHIFGPESGLRPRWSFESMAAWDLKCFQDMLNCFDRKAEEMVPRMRKHNQVAWRKDDVYEHLRPRPQMYGPFLPLLIYDSDVKLMKYRPPFDPAKFNWRTVQKSTKKGVTGRVTKTKAPQRRALRAAPKERRTK
;
A
#
# COMPACT_ATOMS: atom_id res chain seq x y z
N MET A 1 -17.54 -18.12 16.04
CA MET A 1 -17.59 -16.64 16.10
C MET A 1 -18.46 -16.14 14.94
N PRO A 2 -19.15 -14.99 15.06
CA PRO A 2 -19.82 -14.38 13.91
C PRO A 2 -18.79 -14.02 12.82
N PRO A 3 -19.16 -14.13 11.53
CA PRO A 3 -18.23 -13.83 10.44
C PRO A 3 -17.81 -12.36 10.47
N SER A 4 -16.53 -12.12 10.17
CA SER A 4 -15.94 -10.80 10.23
C SER A 4 -16.45 -9.92 9.09
N LYS A 5 -16.92 -8.71 9.42
CA LYS A 5 -17.44 -7.76 8.44
C LYS A 5 -16.32 -7.15 7.57
N PRO A 6 -16.59 -6.74 6.32
CA PRO A 6 -15.62 -5.99 5.51
C PRO A 6 -15.18 -4.68 6.17
N LEU A 7 -13.92 -4.28 5.95
CA LEU A 7 -13.29 -3.09 6.54
C LEU A 7 -12.78 -2.11 5.47
N PRO A 8 -12.68 -0.79 5.75
CA PRO A 8 -13.09 -0.12 6.99
C PRO A 8 -14.61 0.02 7.16
N ASP A 9 -15.02 0.37 8.37
CA ASP A 9 -16.43 0.61 8.72
C ASP A 9 -16.88 2.05 8.38
N CYS A 10 -16.62 2.47 7.13
CA CYS A 10 -17.07 3.75 6.61
C CYS A 10 -17.65 3.59 5.19
N ASP A 11 -18.10 4.69 4.60
CA ASP A 11 -18.54 4.70 3.21
C ASP A 11 -17.38 4.49 2.22
N GLY A 12 -17.72 3.85 1.11
CA GLY A 12 -16.81 3.57 0.02
C GLY A 12 -16.26 2.15 0.04
N PRO A 13 -15.05 1.95 -0.50
CA PRO A 13 -14.50 0.63 -0.78
C PRO A 13 -14.09 -0.10 0.48
N LYS A 14 -14.36 -1.41 0.52
CA LYS A 14 -14.06 -2.28 1.65
C LYS A 14 -13.32 -3.54 1.20
N LEU A 15 -12.44 -4.03 2.06
CA LEU A 15 -11.76 -5.31 1.92
C LEU A 15 -12.43 -6.34 2.83
N GLU A 16 -12.73 -7.50 2.26
CA GLU A 16 -13.29 -8.64 2.98
C GLU A 16 -12.24 -9.30 3.89
N CYS A 17 -12.71 -9.98 4.93
CA CYS A 17 -11.86 -10.84 5.74
C CYS A 17 -11.38 -12.02 4.90
N PHE A 18 -10.11 -12.39 5.02
CA PHE A 18 -9.56 -13.56 4.33
C PHE A 18 -10.07 -14.86 4.96
N LEU A 19 -10.02 -14.96 6.29
CA LEU A 19 -10.48 -16.08 7.10
C LEU A 19 -10.93 -15.57 8.48
N ASP A 20 -12.00 -16.14 9.03
CA ASP A 20 -12.54 -15.73 10.34
C ASP A 20 -11.76 -16.29 11.54
N ASP A 21 -11.02 -17.39 11.36
CA ASP A 21 -10.21 -18.00 12.42
C ASP A 21 -9.00 -18.72 11.83
N ILE A 22 -7.80 -18.22 12.16
CA ILE A 22 -6.53 -18.80 11.70
C ILE A 22 -6.10 -20.01 12.52
N THR A 23 -6.62 -20.19 13.73
CA THR A 23 -6.26 -21.28 14.65
C THR A 23 -6.84 -22.62 14.22
N THR A 24 -7.87 -22.61 13.37
CA THR A 24 -8.54 -23.81 12.85
C THR A 24 -7.92 -24.38 11.58
N GLY A 25 -6.98 -23.63 10.97
CA GLY A 25 -6.36 -23.97 9.70
C GLY A 25 -4.90 -24.35 9.79
N ASP A 26 -4.36 -24.94 8.72
CA ASP A 26 -2.92 -25.12 8.58
C ASP A 26 -2.27 -23.77 8.24
N PHE A 27 -1.76 -23.09 9.27
CA PHE A 27 -1.05 -21.82 9.16
C PHE A 27 0.39 -21.97 9.62
N LYS A 28 1.34 -21.56 8.78
CA LYS A 28 2.77 -21.60 9.08
C LYS A 28 3.47 -20.33 8.61
N ILE A 29 4.27 -19.72 9.48
CA ILE A 29 5.17 -18.64 9.07
C ILE A 29 6.43 -19.27 8.49
N LEU A 30 6.75 -18.92 7.24
CA LEU A 30 7.92 -19.43 6.52
C LEU A 30 9.14 -18.52 6.67
N GLY A 31 8.94 -17.24 7.01
CA GLY A 31 10.03 -16.32 7.31
C GLY A 31 9.69 -14.86 7.11
N PHE A 32 10.57 -13.99 7.60
CA PHE A 32 10.47 -12.54 7.45
C PHE A 32 10.95 -12.09 6.07
N LEU A 33 10.21 -11.17 5.42
CA LEU A 33 10.54 -10.63 4.09
C LEU A 33 11.05 -9.18 4.14
N GLY A 34 10.62 -8.37 5.10
CA GLY A 34 11.05 -6.99 5.24
C GLY A 34 10.16 -6.17 6.18
N ALA A 35 10.64 -5.00 6.57
CA ALA A 35 9.92 -4.04 7.41
C ALA A 35 9.90 -2.67 6.73
N GLY A 36 8.86 -1.89 7.02
CA GLY A 36 8.76 -0.46 6.76
C GLY A 36 8.32 0.26 8.03
N CYS A 37 8.15 1.58 7.95
CA CYS A 37 7.81 2.43 9.09
C CYS A 37 6.50 2.06 9.83
N HIS A 38 5.55 1.39 9.16
CA HIS A 38 4.22 1.11 9.73
C HIS A 38 3.85 -0.38 9.74
N SER A 39 4.74 -1.25 9.24
CA SER A 39 4.37 -2.65 9.02
C SER A 39 5.57 -3.54 8.73
N GLN A 40 5.32 -4.84 8.81
CA GLN A 40 6.26 -5.90 8.45
C GLN A 40 5.61 -6.86 7.46
N VAL A 41 6.39 -7.39 6.54
CA VAL A 41 5.94 -8.37 5.57
C VAL A 41 6.56 -9.72 5.88
N TRP A 42 5.72 -10.73 5.99
CA TRP A 42 6.08 -12.10 6.33
C TRP A 42 5.65 -13.04 5.22
N LYS A 43 6.47 -14.04 4.92
CA LYS A 43 6.10 -15.15 4.07
C LYS A 43 5.38 -16.18 4.94
N ALA A 44 4.21 -16.62 4.52
CA ALA A 44 3.45 -17.64 5.24
C ALA A 44 2.85 -18.65 4.26
N GLU A 45 2.59 -19.84 4.77
CA GLU A 45 1.80 -20.88 4.12
C GLU A 45 0.46 -20.97 4.83
N ILE A 46 -0.63 -20.94 4.07
CA ILE A 46 -1.99 -21.09 4.59
C ILE A 46 -2.68 -22.13 3.72
N TYR A 47 -3.09 -23.25 4.31
CA TYR A 47 -3.69 -24.39 3.61
C TYR A 47 -2.85 -24.90 2.42
N GLY A 48 -1.53 -24.92 2.56
CA GLY A 48 -0.59 -25.39 1.54
C GLY A 48 -0.27 -24.37 0.43
N GLU A 49 -0.85 -23.17 0.46
CA GLU A 49 -0.58 -22.10 -0.50
C GLU A 49 0.27 -21.01 0.15
N VAL A 50 1.20 -20.44 -0.62
CA VAL A 50 2.18 -19.46 -0.12
C VAL A 50 1.72 -18.04 -0.37
N TYR A 51 1.75 -17.22 0.69
CA TYR A 51 1.32 -15.83 0.69
C TYR A 51 2.39 -14.89 1.27
N ALA A 52 2.23 -13.61 0.97
CA ALA A 52 2.89 -12.52 1.68
C ALA A 52 1.86 -11.87 2.62
N ILE A 53 2.14 -11.82 3.92
CA ILE A 53 1.28 -11.23 4.93
C ILE A 53 1.93 -9.94 5.41
N LYS A 54 1.29 -8.80 5.14
CA LYS A 54 1.70 -7.50 5.67
C LYS A 54 0.98 -7.26 7.00
N ILE A 55 1.71 -7.27 8.10
CA ILE A 55 1.25 -7.07 9.48
C ILE A 55 1.57 -5.62 9.87
N PHE A 56 0.58 -4.86 10.31
CA PHE A 56 0.73 -3.45 10.66
C PHE A 56 1.08 -3.30 12.14
N SER A 57 1.91 -2.31 12.46
CA SER A 57 2.16 -1.90 13.85
C SER A 57 0.92 -1.22 14.44
N ASP A 58 0.93 -0.99 15.76
CA ASP A 58 -0.21 -0.36 16.44
C ASP A 58 -0.51 1.03 15.88
N LEU A 59 0.53 1.87 15.76
CA LEU A 59 0.43 3.18 15.11
C LEU A 59 -0.06 3.06 13.66
N GLY A 60 0.49 2.10 12.89
CA GLY A 60 0.07 1.88 11.50
C GLY A 60 -1.39 1.45 11.33
N ALA A 61 -1.97 0.81 12.34
CA ALA A 61 -3.34 0.33 12.33
C ALA A 61 -4.35 1.34 12.93
N LYS A 62 -3.94 2.08 13.97
CA LYS A 62 -4.83 2.90 14.80
C LYS A 62 -4.65 4.39 14.62
N GLU A 63 -3.45 4.86 14.31
CA GLU A 63 -3.15 6.28 14.16
C GLU A 63 -3.08 6.69 12.67
N PRO A 64 -3.76 7.79 12.30
CA PRO A 64 -3.82 8.24 10.92
C PRO A 64 -2.50 8.92 10.49
N SER A 65 -2.10 8.72 9.23
CA SER A 65 -0.89 9.30 8.64
C SER A 65 -1.21 10.07 7.36
N PHE A 66 -1.22 11.41 7.46
CA PHE A 66 -1.78 12.24 6.39
C PHE A 66 -1.14 13.62 6.21
N ILE A 67 0.06 13.87 6.75
CA ILE A 67 0.74 15.17 6.65
C ILE A 67 0.76 15.71 5.20
N MET A 68 0.44 16.99 5.06
CA MET A 68 0.44 17.76 3.81
C MET A 68 1.21 19.08 4.04
N SER A 69 2.45 19.19 3.54
CA SER A 69 3.36 20.29 3.91
C SER A 69 2.84 21.70 3.67
N ALA A 70 1.95 21.91 2.69
CA ALA A 70 1.38 23.24 2.41
C ALA A 70 0.26 23.66 3.37
N PHE A 71 -0.20 22.77 4.25
CA PHE A 71 -1.29 23.05 5.18
C PHE A 71 -0.97 22.69 6.63
N ASP A 72 -0.20 21.63 6.83
CA ASP A 72 0.11 21.11 8.14
C ASP A 72 1.45 21.68 8.60
N LYS A 73 1.48 22.19 9.83
CA LYS A 73 2.75 22.52 10.47
C LYS A 73 3.54 21.21 10.60
N ALA A 74 4.78 21.22 10.15
CA ALA A 74 5.69 20.11 10.45
C ALA A 74 5.75 19.95 11.98
N PRO A 75 5.74 18.72 12.52
CA PRO A 75 5.94 18.52 13.95
C PRO A 75 7.24 19.21 14.39
N GLU A 76 7.18 19.94 15.50
CA GLU A 76 8.32 20.71 16.02
C GLU A 76 9.44 19.79 16.55
N SER A 77 9.16 18.50 16.79
CA SER A 77 10.12 17.48 17.23
C SER A 77 10.15 16.25 16.31
N GLU A 78 11.31 15.57 16.29
CA GLU A 78 11.52 14.26 15.67
C GLU A 78 10.98 13.09 16.52
N ASP A 79 10.34 13.37 17.65
CA ASP A 79 9.78 12.35 18.54
C ASP A 79 8.60 11.62 17.90
N ASP A 80 8.35 10.38 18.35
CA ASP A 80 7.26 9.55 17.83
C ASP A 80 5.93 10.33 17.84
N PRO A 81 5.16 10.30 16.72
CA PRO A 81 3.95 11.11 16.61
C PRO A 81 2.96 10.72 17.71
N GLU A 82 2.61 11.69 18.56
CA GLU A 82 1.59 11.51 19.58
C GLU A 82 0.22 11.19 18.95
N PRO A 83 -0.63 10.39 19.63
CA PRO A 83 -1.99 10.13 19.15
C PRO A 83 -2.77 11.42 18.94
N LEU A 84 -3.60 11.47 17.88
CA LEU A 84 -4.45 12.64 17.67
C LEU A 84 -5.51 12.78 18.76
N VAL A 85 -5.51 13.93 19.44
CA VAL A 85 -6.48 14.30 20.47
C VAL A 85 -7.39 15.41 19.95
N ALA A 86 -8.68 15.33 20.29
CA ALA A 86 -9.65 16.35 19.93
C ALA A 86 -9.30 17.69 20.60
N ASN A 87 -9.46 18.78 19.85
CA ASN A 87 -9.23 20.15 20.32
C ASN A 87 -10.19 21.10 19.56
N ASP A 88 -10.01 22.41 19.77
CA ASP A 88 -10.86 23.43 19.16
C ASP A 88 -10.78 23.45 17.61
N GLU A 89 -9.69 22.96 17.02
CA GLU A 89 -9.50 22.88 15.57
C GLU A 89 -9.97 21.55 14.97
N LEU A 90 -9.88 20.45 15.73
CA LEU A 90 -10.14 19.10 15.27
C LEU A 90 -11.13 18.37 16.19
N SER A 91 -12.37 18.23 15.73
CA SER A 91 -13.41 17.50 16.47
C SER A 91 -13.11 16.00 16.58
N GLN A 92 -13.64 15.34 17.61
CA GLN A 92 -13.54 13.88 17.76
C GLN A 92 -14.12 13.13 16.54
N SER A 93 -15.22 13.62 15.97
CA SER A 93 -15.81 13.02 14.77
C SER A 93 -14.88 13.08 13.56
N THR A 94 -14.10 14.16 13.43
CA THR A 94 -13.08 14.31 12.39
C THR A 94 -11.95 13.31 12.62
N ILE A 95 -11.50 13.13 13.86
CA ILE A 95 -10.45 12.16 14.23
C ILE A 95 -10.90 10.73 13.92
N ASP A 96 -12.12 10.36 14.31
CA ASP A 96 -12.65 9.03 14.06
C ASP A 96 -12.76 8.75 12.55
N SER A 97 -13.19 9.75 11.78
CA SER A 97 -13.18 9.66 10.33
C SER A 97 -11.76 9.62 9.76
N LEU A 98 -10.78 10.33 10.32
CA LEU A 98 -9.38 10.23 9.90
C LEU A 98 -8.84 8.83 10.10
N ARG A 99 -9.11 8.20 11.25
CA ARG A 99 -8.69 6.82 11.51
C ARG A 99 -9.21 5.89 10.41
N LEU A 100 -10.50 5.95 10.08
CA LEU A 100 -11.10 5.09 9.05
C LEU A 100 -10.61 5.35 7.62
N HIS A 101 -10.07 6.55 7.35
CA HIS A 101 -9.71 6.97 6.00
C HIS A 101 -8.21 7.12 5.76
N ALA A 102 -7.39 7.22 6.81
CA ALA A 102 -5.99 7.65 6.74
C ALA A 102 -5.01 6.85 7.61
N THR A 103 -5.43 5.79 8.34
CA THR A 103 -4.44 4.85 8.89
C THR A 103 -3.83 3.98 7.79
N SER A 104 -2.59 3.52 7.99
CA SER A 104 -1.90 2.73 6.97
C SER A 104 -2.63 1.43 6.62
N PHE A 105 -3.19 0.75 7.62
CA PHE A 105 -3.98 -0.46 7.41
C PHE A 105 -5.26 -0.17 6.59
N TYR A 106 -6.02 0.86 6.96
CA TYR A 106 -7.27 1.17 6.27
C TYR A 106 -7.04 1.77 4.87
N ASN A 107 -5.96 2.52 4.65
CA ASN A 107 -5.56 2.98 3.32
C ASN A 107 -5.42 1.81 2.34
N GLU A 108 -4.70 0.75 2.73
CA GLU A 108 -4.57 -0.44 1.90
C GLU A 108 -5.91 -1.17 1.71
N CYS A 109 -6.69 -1.34 2.77
CA CYS A 109 -8.01 -1.97 2.67
C CYS A 109 -8.91 -1.24 1.66
N ARG A 110 -8.90 0.09 1.67
CA ARG A 110 -9.70 0.92 0.77
C ARG A 110 -9.22 0.83 -0.67
N VAL A 111 -7.90 0.83 -0.91
CA VAL A 111 -7.35 0.64 -2.26
C VAL A 111 -7.72 -0.73 -2.81
N PHE A 112 -7.43 -1.82 -2.08
CA PHE A 112 -7.72 -3.18 -2.56
C PHE A 112 -9.22 -3.41 -2.69
N GLY A 113 -10.04 -2.87 -1.79
CA GLY A 113 -11.49 -2.87 -1.91
C GLY A 113 -11.95 -2.21 -3.22
N ARG A 114 -11.40 -1.03 -3.57
CA ARG A 114 -11.74 -0.31 -4.80
C ARG A 114 -11.32 -1.09 -6.05
N LEU A 115 -10.14 -1.72 -6.02
CA LEU A 115 -9.69 -2.54 -7.14
C LEU A 115 -10.59 -3.75 -7.36
N LYS A 116 -11.11 -4.37 -6.29
CA LYS A 116 -12.12 -5.45 -6.38
C LYS A 116 -13.46 -4.93 -6.91
N GLU A 117 -13.96 -3.81 -6.39
CA GLU A 117 -15.22 -3.18 -6.84
C GLU A 117 -15.25 -2.89 -8.34
N LEU A 118 -14.09 -2.55 -8.92
CA LEU A 118 -13.96 -2.16 -10.32
C LEU A 118 -13.46 -3.28 -11.24
N ASP A 119 -13.20 -4.48 -10.72
CA ASP A 119 -12.52 -5.56 -11.46
C ASP A 119 -11.17 -5.12 -12.07
N ARG A 120 -10.39 -4.38 -11.27
CA ARG A 120 -9.09 -3.79 -11.64
C ARG A 120 -7.94 -4.30 -10.78
N GLU A 121 -8.08 -5.47 -10.17
CA GLU A 121 -7.03 -6.09 -9.34
C GLU A 121 -5.70 -6.26 -10.10
N TYR A 122 -5.72 -6.30 -11.44
CA TYR A 122 -4.51 -6.37 -12.27
C TYR A 122 -3.57 -5.15 -12.13
N LEU A 123 -4.04 -4.03 -11.58
CA LEU A 123 -3.23 -2.82 -11.35
C LEU A 123 -2.25 -2.95 -10.17
N ALA A 124 -2.50 -3.90 -9.27
CA ALA A 124 -1.71 -4.12 -8.06
C ALA A 124 -1.42 -5.62 -7.86
N ILE A 125 -0.60 -5.94 -6.84
CA ILE A 125 -0.53 -7.32 -6.36
C ILE A 125 -1.92 -7.71 -5.81
N LYS A 126 -2.30 -8.96 -6.00
CA LYS A 126 -3.62 -9.39 -5.53
C LYS A 126 -3.66 -9.39 -3.99
N ALA A 127 -4.70 -8.80 -3.41
CA ALA A 127 -4.99 -8.88 -1.98
C ALA A 127 -6.19 -9.79 -1.77
N TYR A 128 -5.99 -10.87 -1.02
CA TYR A 128 -7.03 -11.87 -0.80
C TYR A 128 -8.02 -11.43 0.28
N GLY A 129 -7.56 -10.71 1.28
CA GLY A 129 -8.39 -10.14 2.35
C GLY A 129 -7.53 -9.64 3.50
N TYR A 130 -8.18 -9.06 4.50
CA TYR A 130 -7.52 -8.75 5.76
C TYR A 130 -7.57 -9.95 6.72
N LEU A 131 -6.69 -9.94 7.72
CA LEU A 131 -6.56 -10.95 8.75
C LEU A 131 -6.36 -10.26 10.10
N LYS A 132 -6.85 -10.90 11.17
CA LYS A 132 -6.65 -10.46 12.55
C LYS A 132 -5.89 -11.54 13.30
N PHE A 133 -4.82 -11.17 13.98
CA PHE A 133 -4.13 -12.06 14.91
C PHE A 133 -4.49 -11.63 16.33
N ASP A 134 -5.30 -12.43 17.00
CA ASP A 134 -5.60 -12.25 18.41
C ASP A 134 -4.37 -12.67 19.23
N LEU A 135 -3.66 -11.68 19.77
CA LEU A 135 -2.42 -11.92 20.49
C LEU A 135 -2.66 -12.42 21.91
N ASP A 136 -3.88 -12.36 22.45
CA ASP A 136 -4.20 -12.98 23.75
C ASP A 136 -4.25 -14.51 23.65
N ASP A 137 -4.42 -15.05 22.43
CA ASP A 137 -4.39 -16.49 22.18
C ASP A 137 -2.94 -17.02 22.07
N ALA A 138 -2.54 -17.86 23.02
CA ALA A 138 -1.22 -18.50 23.04
C ALA A 138 -0.90 -19.30 21.76
N ARG A 139 -1.91 -19.86 21.07
CA ARG A 139 -1.73 -20.59 19.80
C ARG A 139 -1.31 -19.65 18.68
N VAL A 140 -1.82 -18.42 18.69
CA VAL A 140 -1.42 -17.38 17.72
C VAL A 140 0.00 -16.91 18.01
N GLN A 141 0.35 -16.71 19.29
CA GLN A 141 1.72 -16.34 19.69
C GLN A 141 2.76 -17.39 19.25
N GLN A 142 2.40 -18.69 19.30
CA GLN A 142 3.28 -19.78 18.90
C GLN A 142 3.76 -19.70 17.45
N TYR A 143 2.98 -19.09 16.54
CA TYR A 143 3.41 -18.93 15.15
C TYR A 143 4.64 -18.03 15.01
N PHE A 144 4.78 -17.05 15.90
CA PHE A 144 5.83 -16.04 15.84
C PHE A 144 7.08 -16.43 16.64
N LEU A 145 6.92 -17.24 17.70
CA LEU A 145 7.99 -17.68 18.60
C LEU A 145 9.31 -18.06 17.92
N PRO A 146 9.34 -18.88 16.84
CA PRO A 146 10.59 -19.28 16.19
C PRO A 146 11.42 -18.12 15.62
N PHE A 147 10.80 -16.95 15.44
CA PHE A 147 11.40 -15.77 14.83
C PHE A 147 11.73 -14.66 15.83
N MET A 148 11.49 -14.87 17.12
CA MET A 148 11.66 -13.85 18.16
C MET A 148 13.04 -13.85 18.83
N GLN A 149 13.91 -14.81 18.53
CA GLN A 149 15.22 -14.95 19.20
C GLN A 149 16.09 -13.70 19.11
N ALA A 150 16.02 -12.97 17.99
CA ALA A 150 16.74 -11.70 17.82
C ALA A 150 16.22 -10.58 18.72
N GLU A 151 14.93 -10.59 19.10
CA GLU A 151 14.32 -9.58 19.95
C GLU A 151 14.73 -9.71 21.41
N GLN A 152 15.10 -10.92 21.86
CA GLN A 152 15.61 -11.14 23.20
C GLN A 152 16.86 -10.28 23.47
N ALA A 153 17.76 -10.17 22.49
CA ALA A 153 18.95 -9.32 22.58
C ALA A 153 18.62 -7.81 22.54
N THR A 154 17.59 -7.41 21.78
CA THR A 154 17.12 -6.02 21.75
C THR A 154 16.52 -5.60 23.09
N LEU A 155 15.65 -6.45 23.66
CA LEU A 155 15.02 -6.20 24.96
C LEU A 155 16.04 -6.22 26.11
N ALA A 156 17.03 -7.10 26.06
CA ALA A 156 18.13 -7.09 27.02
C ALA A 156 18.92 -5.77 27.00
N ARG A 157 19.20 -5.20 25.82
CA ARG A 157 19.83 -3.87 25.68
C ARG A 157 18.96 -2.74 26.22
N GLN A 158 17.63 -2.90 26.23
CA GLN A 158 16.68 -1.98 26.83
C GLN A 158 16.50 -2.20 28.35
N GLY A 159 17.34 -3.04 28.97
CA GLY A 159 17.32 -3.29 30.41
C GLY A 159 16.35 -4.40 30.84
N LYS A 160 15.68 -5.08 29.90
CA LYS A 160 14.74 -6.17 30.21
C LYS A 160 15.48 -7.52 30.17
N THR A 161 15.91 -7.99 31.33
CA THR A 161 16.80 -9.16 31.49
C THR A 161 16.09 -10.52 31.34
N SER A 162 14.76 -10.55 31.48
CA SER A 162 13.93 -11.77 31.34
C SER A 162 12.65 -11.47 30.54
N PRO A 163 12.77 -11.19 29.23
CA PRO A 163 11.61 -10.86 28.40
C PRO A 163 10.69 -12.07 28.23
N THR A 164 9.39 -11.86 28.42
CA THR A 164 8.35 -12.85 28.13
C THR A 164 8.11 -12.97 26.61
N THR A 165 7.36 -13.99 26.19
CA THR A 165 6.92 -14.12 24.78
C THR A 165 6.10 -12.91 24.34
N ALA A 166 5.18 -12.47 25.20
CA ALA A 166 4.42 -11.25 25.02
C ALA A 166 5.32 -10.04 24.78
N ASP A 167 6.37 -9.86 25.59
CA ASP A 167 7.29 -8.73 25.44
C ASP A 167 8.01 -8.73 24.09
N MET A 168 8.45 -9.90 23.63
CA MET A 168 9.11 -10.04 22.34
C MET A 168 8.15 -9.74 21.19
N ILE A 169 6.91 -10.20 21.27
CA ILE A 169 5.86 -9.91 20.27
C ILE A 169 5.55 -8.40 20.27
N CYS A 170 5.34 -7.79 21.44
CA CYS A 170 5.05 -6.37 21.55
C CYS A 170 6.19 -5.52 20.96
N SER A 171 7.43 -5.85 21.31
CA SER A 171 8.62 -5.18 20.78
C SER A 171 8.74 -5.35 19.27
N ARG A 172 8.58 -6.60 18.79
CA ARG A 172 8.73 -6.93 17.38
C ARG A 172 7.73 -6.15 16.54
N PHE A 173 6.46 -6.18 16.90
CA PHE A 173 5.38 -5.61 16.10
C PHE A 173 5.09 -4.16 16.43
N GLN A 174 5.76 -3.57 17.43
CA GLN A 174 5.44 -2.26 17.99
C GLN A 174 3.95 -2.20 18.34
N HIS A 175 3.51 -3.22 19.10
CA HIS A 175 2.11 -3.45 19.46
C HIS A 175 1.98 -3.76 20.94
N TYR A 176 1.64 -2.75 21.72
CA TYR A 176 1.79 -2.80 23.17
C TYR A 176 0.52 -3.26 23.92
N ASP A 177 -0.60 -3.44 23.23
CA ASP A 177 -1.87 -3.92 23.81
C ASP A 177 -2.32 -5.25 23.19
N LEU A 178 -1.99 -6.36 23.86
CA LEU A 178 -2.32 -7.72 23.44
C LEU A 178 -3.83 -7.99 23.34
N LYS A 179 -4.68 -7.20 24.02
CA LYS A 179 -6.14 -7.33 23.94
C LYS A 179 -6.68 -6.83 22.60
N THR A 180 -5.89 -6.05 21.88
CA THR A 180 -6.22 -5.61 20.53
C THR A 180 -5.54 -6.50 19.51
N PRO A 181 -6.26 -6.98 18.48
CA PRO A 181 -5.66 -7.86 17.49
C PRO A 181 -4.67 -7.11 16.61
N LEU A 182 -3.59 -7.77 16.19
CA LEU A 182 -2.76 -7.26 15.10
C LEU A 182 -3.55 -7.34 13.80
N MET A 183 -3.55 -6.24 13.07
CA MET A 183 -4.19 -6.15 11.76
C MET A 183 -3.20 -6.52 10.66
N ALA A 184 -3.64 -7.33 9.70
CA ALA A 184 -2.80 -7.76 8.59
C ALA A 184 -3.57 -7.86 7.27
N ILE A 185 -2.86 -7.89 6.15
CA ILE A 185 -3.42 -8.11 4.81
C ILE A 185 -2.67 -9.27 4.14
N VAL A 186 -3.44 -10.24 3.66
CA VAL A 186 -2.94 -11.41 2.94
C VAL A 186 -2.86 -11.08 1.45
N LYS A 187 -1.65 -11.16 0.89
CA LYS A 187 -1.32 -10.73 -0.47
C LYS A 187 -0.68 -11.86 -1.26
N GLU A 188 -0.76 -11.74 -2.58
CA GLU A 188 -0.04 -12.58 -3.53
C GLU A 188 1.45 -12.54 -3.23
N TRP A 189 2.02 -13.73 -3.00
CA TRP A 189 3.45 -13.87 -2.90
C TRP A 189 4.06 -13.87 -4.29
N ILE A 190 4.98 -12.94 -4.53
CA ILE A 190 5.78 -12.91 -5.76
C ILE A 190 7.19 -13.43 -5.43
N PRO A 191 7.67 -14.51 -6.07
CA PRO A 191 9.03 -14.97 -5.92
C PRO A 191 10.02 -13.92 -6.37
N LEU A 192 10.59 -13.19 -5.41
CA LEU A 192 11.71 -12.31 -5.68
C LEU A 192 12.97 -13.16 -5.81
N ARG A 193 13.57 -13.17 -6.99
CA ARG A 193 14.98 -13.58 -7.12
C ARG A 193 15.80 -12.58 -6.31
N ARG A 194 16.76 -13.05 -5.51
CA ARG A 194 17.53 -12.37 -4.42
C ARG A 194 18.18 -11.00 -4.72
N HIS A 195 17.82 -10.28 -5.78
CA HIS A 195 18.41 -9.01 -6.24
C HIS A 195 17.32 -7.95 -6.62
N GLN A 196 16.17 -7.95 -5.93
CA GLN A 196 15.06 -7.01 -6.20
C GLN A 196 14.85 -5.92 -5.13
N THR A 197 15.77 -5.74 -4.18
CA THR A 197 16.06 -4.39 -3.67
C THR A 197 16.65 -3.60 -4.83
N MET A 198 16.16 -2.37 -5.09
CA MET A 198 16.56 -1.47 -6.20
C MET A 198 17.56 -2.11 -7.15
N PRO A 199 17.16 -2.67 -8.31
CA PRO A 199 18.03 -3.59 -9.02
C PRO A 199 19.36 -2.90 -9.25
N HIS A 200 20.41 -3.39 -8.59
CA HIS A 200 21.78 -2.95 -8.86
C HIS A 200 22.10 -3.14 -10.35
N VAL A 201 21.36 -4.06 -10.99
CA VAL A 201 21.43 -4.35 -12.42
C VAL A 201 20.12 -4.00 -13.13
N LEU A 202 20.13 -2.92 -13.90
CA LEU A 202 19.03 -2.56 -14.77
C LEU A 202 18.78 -3.65 -15.82
N THR A 203 17.55 -4.17 -15.93
CA THR A 203 17.19 -5.17 -16.95
C THR A 203 16.40 -4.55 -18.11
N GLN A 204 16.56 -5.13 -19.31
CA GLN A 204 15.77 -4.71 -20.48
C GLN A 204 14.26 -4.95 -20.29
N LYS A 205 13.88 -5.99 -19.53
CA LYS A 205 12.47 -6.26 -19.16
C LYS A 205 11.88 -5.10 -18.37
N GLN A 206 12.62 -4.55 -17.40
CA GLN A 206 12.19 -3.41 -16.60
C GLN A 206 12.00 -2.16 -17.47
N MET A 207 12.97 -1.83 -18.32
CA MET A 207 12.86 -0.70 -19.26
C MET A 207 11.62 -0.80 -20.15
N ARG A 208 11.35 -1.98 -20.71
CA ARG A 208 10.16 -2.23 -21.56
C ARG A 208 8.85 -2.15 -20.77
N SER A 209 8.87 -2.33 -19.45
CA SER A 209 7.65 -2.25 -18.63
C SER A 209 7.25 -0.83 -18.24
N LEU A 210 8.16 0.16 -18.28
CA LEU A 210 7.90 1.53 -17.82
C LEU A 210 6.63 2.17 -18.43
N PRO A 211 6.34 2.05 -19.74
CA PRO A 211 5.11 2.61 -20.32
C PRO A 211 3.84 1.94 -19.79
N ARG A 212 3.92 0.66 -19.38
CA ARG A 212 2.80 -0.03 -18.74
C ARG A 212 2.62 0.44 -17.30
N LEU A 213 3.70 0.64 -16.54
CA LEU A 213 3.61 1.13 -15.16
C LEU A 213 2.99 2.53 -15.10
N LEU A 214 3.40 3.44 -16.00
CA LEU A 214 2.80 4.77 -16.08
C LEU A 214 1.30 4.72 -16.44
N ARG A 215 0.93 3.85 -17.39
CA ARG A 215 -0.50 3.62 -17.72
C ARG A 215 -1.27 3.08 -16.51
N ASN A 216 -0.70 2.14 -15.76
CA ASN A 216 -1.34 1.60 -14.57
C ASN A 216 -1.53 2.67 -13.49
N LEU A 217 -0.55 3.58 -13.30
CA LEU A 217 -0.68 4.72 -12.39
C LEU A 217 -1.83 5.64 -12.80
N HIS A 218 -1.97 5.96 -14.08
CA HIS A 218 -3.12 6.71 -14.58
C HIS A 218 -4.45 5.98 -14.34
N GLU A 219 -4.49 4.66 -14.47
CA GLU A 219 -5.71 3.89 -14.17
C GLU A 219 -6.04 3.88 -12.67
N LEU A 220 -5.05 3.95 -11.78
CA LEU A 220 -5.29 4.18 -10.34
C LEU A 220 -5.90 5.56 -10.11
N HIS A 221 -5.35 6.62 -10.71
CA HIS A 221 -5.89 7.98 -10.61
C HIS A 221 -7.34 8.05 -11.13
N LYS A 222 -7.63 7.43 -12.28
CA LYS A 222 -9.00 7.31 -12.82
C LYS A 222 -9.94 6.52 -11.92
N SER A 223 -9.42 5.68 -11.03
CA SER A 223 -10.20 4.87 -10.08
C SER A 223 -10.45 5.61 -8.75
N GLY A 224 -10.03 6.87 -8.67
CA GLY A 224 -10.14 7.70 -7.47
C GLY A 224 -9.09 7.37 -6.41
N ILE A 225 -7.95 6.80 -6.80
CA ILE A 225 -6.86 6.38 -5.91
C ILE A 225 -5.63 7.26 -6.20
N VAL A 226 -4.97 7.76 -5.15
CA VAL A 226 -3.61 8.36 -5.21
C VAL A 226 -2.68 7.59 -4.28
N VAL A 227 -1.43 7.34 -4.68
CA VAL A 227 -0.49 6.48 -3.94
C VAL A 227 0.24 7.24 -2.84
N ARG A 228 0.58 8.51 -3.09
CA ARG A 228 1.29 9.47 -2.22
C ARG A 228 2.75 9.14 -1.92
N ASP A 229 3.09 7.88 -1.68
CA ASP A 229 4.46 7.44 -1.39
C ASP A 229 5.00 6.51 -2.50
N LEU A 230 5.00 6.97 -3.76
CA LEU A 230 5.35 6.12 -4.88
C LEU A 230 6.87 5.90 -5.00
N LYS A 231 7.33 4.68 -4.73
CA LYS A 231 8.74 4.28 -4.79
C LYS A 231 8.96 3.04 -5.64
N MET A 232 10.10 2.96 -6.33
CA MET A 232 10.38 1.84 -7.26
C MET A 232 10.40 0.48 -6.56
N GLN A 233 10.92 0.43 -5.34
CA GLN A 233 10.98 -0.79 -4.52
C GLN A 233 9.61 -1.39 -4.17
N GLN A 234 8.52 -0.63 -4.34
CA GLN A 234 7.16 -1.11 -4.11
C GLN A 234 6.58 -1.84 -5.34
N TYR A 235 7.26 -1.82 -6.49
CA TYR A 235 6.82 -2.56 -7.68
C TYR A 235 7.37 -3.99 -7.68
N LEU A 236 6.48 -4.98 -7.61
CA LEU A 236 6.79 -6.41 -7.71
C LEU A 236 6.24 -6.96 -9.03
N ASP A 237 7.12 -7.45 -9.91
CA ASP A 237 6.80 -7.86 -11.30
C ASP A 237 5.94 -6.83 -12.08
N GLY A 238 6.15 -5.55 -11.80
CA GLY A 238 5.44 -4.44 -12.44
C GLY A 238 4.03 -4.17 -11.92
N LYS A 239 3.72 -4.63 -10.70
CA LYS A 239 2.50 -4.31 -9.95
C LYS A 239 2.87 -3.63 -8.64
N LEU A 240 2.08 -2.65 -8.20
CA LEU A 240 2.29 -2.02 -6.90
C LEU A 240 1.89 -2.94 -5.76
N ALA A 241 2.73 -2.98 -4.74
CA ALA A 241 2.56 -3.82 -3.56
C ALA A 241 2.16 -3.08 -2.29
N ASP A 242 2.47 -1.79 -2.21
CA ASP A 242 2.32 -0.98 -1.01
C ASP A 242 1.38 0.20 -1.26
N PHE A 243 0.36 0.34 -0.40
CA PHE A 243 -0.58 1.44 -0.42
C PHE A 243 -0.79 2.06 0.97
N SER A 244 0.18 1.91 1.88
CA SER A 244 0.07 2.41 3.26
C SER A 244 -0.23 3.91 3.36
N PHE A 245 0.17 4.72 2.39
CA PHE A 245 -0.09 6.17 2.37
C PHE A 245 -1.19 6.60 1.41
N ALA A 246 -1.78 5.65 0.67
CA ALA A 246 -2.67 5.95 -0.42
C ALA A 246 -3.99 6.53 0.08
N TRP A 247 -4.58 7.44 -0.69
CA TRP A 247 -5.96 7.90 -0.46
C TRP A 247 -6.89 7.40 -1.54
N THR A 248 -8.12 7.07 -1.13
CA THR A 248 -9.16 6.56 -2.03
C THR A 248 -10.46 7.32 -1.83
N ILE A 249 -11.08 7.79 -2.91
CA ILE A 249 -12.40 8.47 -2.90
C ILE A 249 -13.52 7.45 -2.62
N PRO A 250 -14.48 7.74 -1.72
CA PRO A 250 -14.64 8.96 -0.93
C PRO A 250 -13.59 9.08 0.17
N HIS A 251 -13.13 10.28 0.49
CA HIS A 251 -12.13 10.49 1.56
C HIS A 251 -12.54 11.67 2.43
N ILE A 252 -12.10 11.71 3.69
CA ILE A 252 -12.34 12.87 4.58
C ILE A 252 -11.73 14.17 4.03
N PHE A 253 -10.66 14.08 3.24
CA PHE A 253 -10.08 15.20 2.47
C PHE A 253 -10.54 15.23 1.00
N GLY A 254 -11.59 14.48 0.69
CA GLY A 254 -12.20 14.47 -0.63
C GLY A 254 -12.93 15.77 -0.91
N PRO A 255 -13.29 16.02 -2.17
CA PRO A 255 -13.92 17.28 -2.58
C PRO A 255 -15.32 17.52 -1.95
N GLU A 256 -15.94 16.48 -1.39
CA GLU A 256 -17.28 16.54 -0.79
C GLU A 256 -17.28 16.98 0.68
N SER A 257 -16.14 16.91 1.39
CA SER A 257 -16.12 17.17 2.84
C SER A 257 -16.01 18.64 3.22
N GLY A 258 -15.48 19.48 2.33
CA GLY A 258 -15.16 20.88 2.62
C GLY A 258 -13.96 21.10 3.54
N LEU A 259 -13.36 20.04 4.11
CA LEU A 259 -12.23 20.15 5.06
C LEU A 259 -10.92 20.55 4.39
N ARG A 260 -10.75 20.21 3.11
CA ARG A 260 -9.59 20.58 2.30
C ARG A 260 -10.03 21.09 0.93
N PRO A 261 -9.22 21.92 0.27
CA PRO A 261 -9.54 22.39 -1.07
C PRO A 261 -9.75 21.23 -2.05
N ARG A 262 -10.70 21.39 -2.96
CA ARG A 262 -11.06 20.37 -3.96
C ARG A 262 -9.85 19.84 -4.77
N TRP A 263 -8.84 20.68 -4.99
CA TRP A 263 -7.64 20.32 -5.75
C TRP A 263 -6.64 19.46 -4.96
N SER A 264 -6.90 19.12 -3.69
CA SER A 264 -5.97 18.32 -2.88
C SER A 264 -5.65 16.95 -3.48
N PHE A 265 -6.67 16.24 -3.98
CA PHE A 265 -6.48 14.95 -4.66
C PHE A 265 -5.77 15.09 -6.00
N GLU A 266 -6.08 16.14 -6.75
CA GLU A 266 -5.41 16.46 -8.01
C GLU A 266 -3.91 16.72 -7.78
N SER A 267 -3.57 17.47 -6.72
CA SER A 267 -2.19 17.68 -6.33
C SER A 267 -1.48 16.40 -5.91
N MET A 268 -2.15 15.47 -5.21
CA MET A 268 -1.54 14.19 -4.85
C MET A 268 -1.27 13.32 -6.08
N ALA A 269 -2.16 13.36 -7.09
CA ALA A 269 -1.91 12.70 -8.37
C ALA A 269 -0.74 13.34 -9.14
N ALA A 270 -0.61 14.67 -9.10
CA ALA A 270 0.56 15.37 -9.62
C ALA A 270 1.85 14.92 -8.91
N TRP A 271 1.81 14.77 -7.59
CA TRP A 271 2.94 14.28 -6.81
C TRP A 271 3.33 12.84 -7.20
N ASP A 272 2.36 11.92 -7.34
CA ASP A 272 2.62 10.56 -7.82
C ASP A 272 3.37 10.55 -9.17
N LEU A 273 2.94 11.41 -10.12
CA LEU A 273 3.58 11.52 -11.44
C LEU A 273 4.99 12.10 -11.34
N LYS A 274 5.21 13.04 -10.42
CA LYS A 274 6.52 13.60 -10.17
C LYS A 274 7.47 12.53 -9.58
N CYS A 275 7.02 11.76 -8.59
CA CYS A 275 7.76 10.61 -8.06
C CYS A 275 8.05 9.59 -9.18
N PHE A 276 7.08 9.33 -10.07
CA PHE A 276 7.30 8.46 -11.22
C PHE A 276 8.35 9.01 -12.18
N GLN A 277 8.37 10.32 -12.42
CA GLN A 277 9.42 10.95 -13.23
C GLN A 277 10.79 10.83 -12.57
N ASP A 278 10.89 10.92 -11.25
CA ASP A 278 12.14 10.73 -10.53
C ASP A 278 12.64 9.28 -10.66
N MET A 279 11.74 8.30 -10.66
CA MET A 279 12.07 6.91 -11.01
C MET A 279 12.61 6.80 -12.44
N LEU A 280 11.90 7.37 -13.42
CA LEU A 280 12.33 7.42 -14.83
C LEU A 280 13.75 8.00 -14.97
N ASN A 281 14.03 9.14 -14.32
CA ASN A 281 15.37 9.74 -14.32
C ASN A 281 16.45 8.79 -13.77
N CYS A 282 16.13 8.02 -12.71
CA CYS A 282 17.02 7.02 -12.15
C CYS A 282 17.30 5.88 -13.14
N PHE A 283 16.29 5.44 -13.90
CA PHE A 283 16.42 4.44 -14.95
C PHE A 283 17.34 4.92 -16.08
N ASP A 284 17.14 6.15 -16.56
CA ASP A 284 17.97 6.71 -17.62
C ASP A 284 19.44 6.87 -17.19
N ARG A 285 19.69 7.33 -15.95
CA ARG A 285 21.06 7.40 -15.38
C ARG A 285 21.72 6.01 -15.34
N LYS A 286 21.02 5.01 -14.81
CA LYS A 286 21.53 3.63 -14.77
C LYS A 286 21.79 3.07 -16.17
N ALA A 287 20.95 3.39 -17.17
CA ALA A 287 21.14 2.92 -18.53
C ALA A 287 22.44 3.44 -19.17
N GLU A 288 22.89 4.64 -18.79
CA GLU A 288 24.17 5.24 -19.22
C GLU A 288 25.38 4.58 -18.56
N GLU A 289 25.24 4.17 -17.29
CA GLU A 289 26.29 3.51 -16.49
C GLU A 289 26.53 2.04 -16.91
N MET A 290 25.54 1.39 -17.55
CA MET A 290 25.66 0.00 -17.98
C MET A 290 26.70 -0.20 -19.09
N VAL A 291 27.35 -1.37 -19.07
CA VAL A 291 28.28 -1.81 -20.13
C VAL A 291 27.81 -3.16 -20.70
N PRO A 292 27.41 -3.25 -21.97
CA PRO A 292 27.25 -2.14 -22.92
C PRO A 292 26.11 -1.19 -22.53
N ARG A 293 26.21 0.07 -22.97
CA ARG A 293 25.19 1.10 -22.70
C ARG A 293 23.83 0.67 -23.17
N MET A 294 22.83 0.89 -22.33
CA MET A 294 21.43 0.61 -22.67
C MET A 294 20.75 1.85 -23.25
N ARG A 295 19.80 1.63 -24.15
CA ARG A 295 18.96 2.72 -24.68
C ARG A 295 18.06 3.28 -23.57
N LYS A 296 18.06 4.60 -23.42
CA LYS A 296 17.14 5.37 -22.55
C LYS A 296 15.67 5.14 -22.91
N HIS A 297 14.78 5.40 -21.97
CA HIS A 297 13.36 5.41 -22.26
C HIS A 297 12.92 6.74 -22.88
N ASN A 298 11.80 6.76 -23.60
CA ASN A 298 11.22 7.99 -24.16
C ASN A 298 9.98 8.47 -23.38
N GLN A 299 9.84 8.07 -22.11
CA GLN A 299 8.66 8.37 -21.30
C GLN A 299 8.84 9.68 -20.54
N VAL A 300 7.75 10.45 -20.43
CA VAL A 300 7.67 11.64 -19.58
C VAL A 300 6.39 11.52 -18.77
N ALA A 301 6.53 11.30 -17.47
CA ALA A 301 5.42 11.26 -16.52
C ALA A 301 5.12 12.66 -15.96
N TRP A 302 6.17 13.46 -15.75
CA TRP A 302 6.08 14.83 -15.27
C TRP A 302 7.10 15.70 -15.99
N ARG A 303 6.68 16.89 -16.42
CA ARG A 303 7.58 17.81 -17.13
C ARG A 303 8.55 18.44 -16.13
N LYS A 304 9.85 18.36 -16.43
CA LYS A 304 10.86 19.09 -15.67
C LYS A 304 10.84 20.56 -16.04
N ASP A 305 11.18 21.40 -15.09
CA ASP A 305 11.21 22.85 -15.24
C ASP A 305 12.47 23.32 -15.99
N ASP A 306 13.60 22.61 -15.80
CA ASP A 306 14.93 22.92 -16.35
C ASP A 306 14.95 23.07 -17.88
N VAL A 307 14.25 22.21 -18.62
CA VAL A 307 14.18 22.28 -20.09
C VAL A 307 13.52 23.57 -20.58
N TYR A 308 12.67 24.20 -19.76
CA TYR A 308 11.87 25.37 -20.16
C TYR A 308 12.35 26.69 -19.57
N GLU A 309 13.23 26.68 -18.56
CA GLU A 309 13.87 27.91 -18.06
C GLU A 309 14.69 28.63 -19.15
N HIS A 310 15.17 27.88 -20.14
CA HIS A 310 15.93 28.42 -21.28
C HIS A 310 15.09 28.66 -22.55
N LEU A 311 13.77 28.43 -22.51
CA LEU A 311 12.88 28.64 -23.64
C LEU A 311 12.05 29.92 -23.46
N ARG A 312 11.59 30.51 -24.58
CA ARG A 312 10.75 31.73 -24.52
C ARG A 312 9.58 31.50 -23.54
N PRO A 313 9.31 32.47 -22.64
CA PRO A 313 8.22 32.36 -21.69
C PRO A 313 6.89 32.10 -22.40
N ARG A 314 6.14 31.09 -21.94
CA ARG A 314 4.83 30.76 -22.49
C ARG A 314 3.74 31.48 -21.69
N PRO A 315 2.81 32.23 -22.33
CA PRO A 315 1.70 32.90 -21.65
C PRO A 315 0.88 32.00 -20.70
N GLN A 316 0.79 30.70 -21.01
CA GLN A 316 0.09 29.69 -20.20
C GLN A 316 0.82 29.32 -18.89
N MET A 317 2.07 29.77 -18.70
CA MET A 317 2.84 29.63 -17.47
C MET A 317 2.76 30.87 -16.57
N TYR A 318 1.93 31.86 -16.93
CA TYR A 318 1.69 33.04 -16.10
C TYR A 318 0.37 32.87 -15.36
N GLY A 319 0.46 32.79 -14.05
CA GLY A 319 -0.70 32.74 -13.15
C GLY A 319 -0.31 32.27 -11.76
N PRO A 320 -1.18 32.47 -10.75
CA PRO A 320 -0.99 31.81 -9.48
C PRO A 320 -1.12 30.30 -9.68
N PHE A 321 -0.05 29.56 -9.38
CA PHE A 321 -0.08 28.10 -9.38
C PHE A 321 -0.61 27.60 -8.04
N LEU A 322 -1.37 26.50 -8.09
CA LEU A 322 -1.80 25.82 -6.88
C LEU A 322 -0.59 25.16 -6.19
N PRO A 323 -0.58 25.03 -4.86
CA PRO A 323 0.45 24.25 -4.16
C PRO A 323 0.48 22.80 -4.65
N LEU A 324 1.68 22.27 -4.82
CA LEU A 324 1.95 20.84 -4.92
C LEU A 324 2.16 20.33 -3.50
N LEU A 325 1.19 19.58 -3.02
CA LEU A 325 1.18 18.93 -1.72
C LEU A 325 2.19 17.80 -1.71
N ILE A 326 3.17 17.93 -0.83
CA ILE A 326 4.25 16.99 -0.60
C ILE A 326 4.24 16.73 0.90
N TYR A 327 4.53 15.51 1.34
CA TYR A 327 4.51 15.21 2.77
C TYR A 327 5.91 15.31 3.42
N ASP A 328 6.99 15.29 2.62
CA ASP A 328 8.40 15.30 3.08
C ASP A 328 9.27 16.41 2.44
N SER A 329 8.71 17.52 1.94
CA SER A 329 9.54 18.61 1.40
C SER A 329 8.90 19.98 1.46
N ASP A 330 9.74 20.99 1.21
CA ASP A 330 9.34 22.37 0.95
C ASP A 330 8.17 22.45 -0.03
N VAL A 331 7.36 23.49 0.17
CA VAL A 331 6.21 23.79 -0.68
C VAL A 331 6.66 23.98 -2.12
N LYS A 332 6.14 23.14 -3.02
CA LYS A 332 6.34 23.28 -4.47
C LYS A 332 5.05 23.75 -5.11
N LEU A 333 5.14 24.20 -6.36
CA LEU A 333 3.99 24.64 -7.15
C LEU A 333 3.57 23.54 -8.14
N MET A 334 2.27 23.29 -8.24
CA MET A 334 1.68 22.42 -9.25
C MET A 334 1.61 23.17 -10.58
N LYS A 335 2.75 23.28 -11.25
CA LYS A 335 2.91 23.96 -12.56
C LYS A 335 2.12 23.30 -13.68
N TYR A 336 1.95 21.99 -13.60
CA TYR A 336 1.20 21.18 -14.55
C TYR A 336 0.09 20.45 -13.83
N ARG A 337 -1.05 20.25 -14.49
CA ARG A 337 -2.15 19.46 -13.97
C ARG A 337 -1.91 17.98 -14.32
N PRO A 338 -2.25 17.01 -13.45
CA PRO A 338 -2.19 15.61 -13.83
C PRO A 338 -3.21 15.31 -14.95
N PRO A 339 -2.99 14.29 -15.80
CA PRO A 339 -3.93 13.95 -16.86
C PRO A 339 -5.33 13.53 -16.35
N PHE A 340 -5.40 12.98 -15.13
CA PHE A 340 -6.63 12.56 -14.49
C PHE A 340 -6.69 13.13 -13.08
N ASP A 341 -7.79 13.80 -12.76
CA ASP A 341 -8.09 14.29 -11.41
C ASP A 341 -8.89 13.21 -10.66
N PRO A 342 -8.30 12.55 -9.65
CA PRO A 342 -8.99 11.50 -8.89
C PRO A 342 -10.22 11.99 -8.14
N ALA A 343 -10.29 13.30 -7.82
CA ALA A 343 -11.44 13.89 -7.15
C ALA A 343 -12.72 13.84 -7.99
N LYS A 344 -12.59 13.66 -9.31
CA LYS A 344 -13.73 13.52 -10.24
C LYS A 344 -14.30 12.10 -10.28
N PHE A 345 -13.72 11.15 -9.56
CA PHE A 345 -14.23 9.78 -9.54
C PHE A 345 -15.62 9.70 -8.91
N ASN A 346 -16.60 9.21 -9.67
CA ASN A 346 -17.97 9.07 -9.19
C ASN A 346 -18.15 7.75 -8.42
N TRP A 347 -17.83 7.75 -7.15
CA TRP A 347 -17.93 6.55 -6.30
C TRP A 347 -19.37 6.10 -6.02
N ARG A 348 -20.34 7.02 -6.12
CA ARG A 348 -21.76 6.72 -5.87
C ARG A 348 -22.38 5.85 -6.96
N THR A 349 -21.90 5.93 -8.21
CA THR A 349 -22.38 5.03 -9.28
C THR A 349 -21.93 3.59 -9.05
N VAL A 350 -20.71 3.40 -8.54
CA VAL A 350 -20.18 2.08 -8.19
C VAL A 350 -21.03 1.44 -7.10
N GLN A 351 -21.30 2.14 -5.99
CA GLN A 351 -22.11 1.59 -4.89
C GLN A 351 -23.55 1.21 -5.30
N LYS A 352 -24.16 1.96 -6.22
CA LYS A 352 -25.49 1.64 -6.76
C LYS A 352 -25.46 0.34 -7.58
N SER A 353 -24.37 0.11 -8.31
CA SER A 353 -24.21 -1.10 -9.12
C SER A 353 -24.03 -2.35 -8.26
N THR A 354 -23.27 -2.26 -7.17
CA THR A 354 -23.10 -3.36 -6.19
C THR A 354 -24.42 -3.69 -5.52
N LYS A 355 -25.21 -2.70 -5.08
CA LYS A 355 -26.52 -2.94 -4.45
C LYS A 355 -27.54 -3.64 -5.37
N LYS A 356 -27.47 -3.42 -6.69
CA LYS A 356 -28.33 -4.13 -7.67
C LYS A 356 -27.85 -5.57 -7.95
N GLY A 357 -26.60 -5.90 -7.68
CA GLY A 357 -26.01 -7.25 -7.89
C GLY A 357 -26.07 -8.18 -6.69
N VAL A 358 -26.52 -7.71 -5.51
CA VAL A 358 -26.53 -8.50 -4.25
C VAL A 358 -27.59 -9.63 -4.24
N THR A 359 -28.46 -9.74 -5.24
CA THR A 359 -29.39 -10.88 -5.37
C THR A 359 -28.76 -12.18 -5.88
N GLY A 360 -27.45 -12.25 -6.14
CA GLY A 360 -26.85 -13.54 -6.51
C GLY A 360 -25.35 -13.54 -6.73
N ARG A 361 -24.57 -13.66 -5.64
CA ARG A 361 -23.33 -14.46 -5.55
C ARG A 361 -22.64 -14.17 -4.22
N VAL A 362 -23.02 -14.92 -3.18
CA VAL A 362 -22.09 -15.22 -2.09
C VAL A 362 -21.16 -16.32 -2.63
N THR A 363 -20.12 -15.92 -3.37
CA THR A 363 -19.04 -16.87 -3.67
C THR A 363 -18.22 -17.01 -2.41
N LYS A 364 -18.42 -18.13 -1.69
CA LYS A 364 -17.36 -18.70 -0.86
C LYS A 364 -16.08 -18.69 -1.70
N THR A 365 -15.07 -17.98 -1.24
CA THR A 365 -13.74 -17.95 -1.87
C THR A 365 -13.20 -19.38 -1.85
N LYS A 366 -13.45 -20.15 -2.91
CA LYS A 366 -12.87 -21.48 -3.05
C LYS A 366 -11.38 -21.30 -3.29
N ALA A 367 -10.57 -21.88 -2.40
CA ALA A 367 -9.14 -22.07 -2.61
C ALA A 367 -8.88 -22.66 -4.01
N PRO A 368 -7.74 -22.33 -4.65
CA PRO A 368 -7.43 -22.85 -5.98
C PRO A 368 -7.44 -24.39 -5.94
N GLN A 369 -8.25 -25.01 -6.81
CA GLN A 369 -8.21 -26.47 -6.95
C GLN A 369 -6.85 -26.89 -7.50
N ARG A 370 -6.23 -27.85 -6.80
CA ARG A 370 -5.03 -28.57 -7.24
C ARG A 370 -5.11 -28.93 -8.72
N ARG A 371 -4.24 -28.34 -9.53
CA ARG A 371 -4.01 -28.81 -10.90
C ARG A 371 -3.23 -30.12 -10.79
N ALA A 372 -3.91 -31.25 -10.95
CA ALA A 372 -3.27 -32.56 -10.97
C ALA A 372 -2.17 -32.59 -12.03
N LEU A 373 -0.96 -32.98 -11.61
CA LEU A 373 0.16 -33.27 -12.50
C LEU A 373 -0.28 -34.35 -13.50
N ARG A 374 -0.35 -33.99 -14.79
CA ARG A 374 -0.54 -34.97 -15.87
C ARG A 374 0.70 -35.86 -15.91
N ALA A 375 0.50 -37.15 -15.66
CA ALA A 375 1.52 -38.17 -15.87
C ALA A 375 1.98 -38.18 -17.34
N ALA A 376 3.28 -38.33 -17.55
CA ALA A 376 3.90 -38.40 -18.87
C ALA A 376 3.40 -39.62 -19.68
N PRO A 377 3.34 -39.55 -21.03
CA PRO A 377 2.90 -40.67 -21.84
C PRO A 377 3.97 -41.78 -21.85
N LYS A 378 3.55 -43.03 -21.64
CA LYS A 378 4.38 -44.22 -21.75
C LYS A 378 4.92 -44.37 -23.18
N GLU A 379 6.21 -44.72 -23.28
CA GLU A 379 6.90 -45.11 -24.50
C GLU A 379 6.15 -46.22 -25.25
N ARG A 380 5.98 -46.04 -26.56
CA ARG A 380 5.61 -47.11 -27.48
C ARG A 380 6.85 -47.96 -27.75
N ARG A 381 6.87 -49.19 -27.23
CA ARG A 381 7.74 -50.25 -27.74
C ARG A 381 7.28 -50.65 -29.15
N THR A 382 8.12 -50.42 -30.14
CA THR A 382 8.05 -51.05 -31.46
C THR A 382 8.43 -52.52 -31.33
N LYS A 383 7.62 -53.39 -31.95
CA LYS A 383 8.05 -54.73 -32.38
C LYS A 383 8.60 -54.63 -33.79
#